data_AF-A0A818D5M2-F1
#
_entry.id   AF-A0A818D5M2-F1
#
_cell.length_a   1.000
_cell.length_b   1.000
_cell.length_c   1.000
_cell.angle_alpha   90.00
_cell.angle_beta   90.00
_cell.angle_gamma   90.00
#
_symmetry.space_group_name_H-M   'P 1'
#
loop_
_entity.id
_entity.type
_entity.pdbx_description
1 polymer ?
#
loop_
_entity_poly.entity_id
_entity_poly.type
_entity_poly.pdbx_seq_one_letter_code
_entity_poly.pdbx_strand_id
1 'polypeptide(L)'
;MFFVLSGMIFLLILLFLNSDNDLRLFFNQFLFTSSIIYGNFTCQTWQNLSYINVSKYQECLLWVPNRRFWAVDGVRHTAHKNLLNSTSLIIEVGGNRGHDTIKFIELYNASIISYEPLLSMWEDLTKQFKSNPKIEIHPYGLGSRAKSLLIEPYDVGNAGTSIFRTLSATNSSNIQKIRLLDIVEVIRHIRETRTKNGIIDMISINCEGCEFEILPALILNRMIQYFRIIQFATHTGLLTESSCIYCQIEQALERTHKILFHYSKLWEGWVLKSFTTKEVQRLYSRFKTLDKRDCGFLTREDLLCIPEVNINPLGERLIDVIVEDYGENNKINFKQFIFLLATFRREKAKSTTEFNTRESKLKFLFDMYDRNHDMKIDRNELLEVLKMMVGGNIHDDQIATIADHTIGELDNDGDKSITFEEFCETLARIDADDKMSMKFLS
;
A
#
# COMPACT_ATOMS: atom_id res chain seq x y z
N MET A 1 10.01 -0.95 -26.91
CA MET A 1 9.31 -0.49 -25.68
C MET A 1 10.13 -0.59 -24.38
N PHE A 2 10.85 -1.68 -24.11
CA PHE A 2 11.52 -1.86 -22.79
C PHE A 2 12.64 -0.84 -22.47
N PHE A 3 13.40 -0.42 -23.48
CA PHE A 3 14.45 0.60 -23.35
C PHE A 3 13.88 2.01 -23.08
N VAL A 4 12.67 2.27 -23.57
CA VAL A 4 11.93 3.54 -23.42
C VAL A 4 11.52 3.72 -21.96
N LEU A 5 10.93 2.68 -21.38
CA LEU A 5 10.61 2.58 -19.96
C LEU A 5 11.85 2.83 -19.10
N SER A 6 12.97 2.14 -19.39
CA SER A 6 14.21 2.27 -18.59
C SER A 6 14.85 3.66 -18.68
N GLY A 7 14.85 4.30 -19.85
CA GLY A 7 15.38 5.65 -20.06
C GLY A 7 14.51 6.75 -19.44
N MET A 8 13.18 6.57 -19.44
CA MET A 8 12.22 7.50 -18.83
C MET A 8 12.25 7.46 -17.30
N ILE A 9 12.38 6.29 -16.69
CA ILE A 9 12.48 6.16 -15.23
C ILE A 9 13.75 6.84 -14.73
N PHE A 10 14.86 6.64 -15.44
CA PHE A 10 16.12 7.33 -15.16
C PHE A 10 15.95 8.85 -15.27
N LEU A 11 15.24 9.34 -16.28
CA LEU A 11 14.94 10.76 -16.46
C LEU A 11 14.03 11.34 -15.37
N LEU A 12 12.96 10.65 -15.00
CA LEU A 12 12.02 11.05 -13.96
C LEU A 12 12.66 11.02 -12.56
N ILE A 13 13.53 10.04 -12.29
CA ILE A 13 14.32 10.00 -11.05
C ILE A 13 15.29 11.19 -11.01
N LEU A 14 16.01 11.47 -12.11
CA LEU A 14 16.97 12.57 -12.20
C LEU A 14 16.33 13.96 -12.19
N LEU A 15 15.13 14.10 -12.78
CA LEU A 15 14.32 15.32 -12.73
C LEU A 15 13.97 15.75 -11.30
N PHE A 16 13.76 14.77 -10.40
CA PHE A 16 13.01 14.99 -9.17
C PHE A 16 13.68 14.48 -7.87
N LEU A 17 14.73 13.66 -7.92
CA LEU A 17 15.46 13.16 -6.75
C LEU A 17 16.98 13.13 -6.99
N ASN A 18 17.71 13.92 -6.20
CA ASN A 18 19.16 14.04 -6.31
C ASN A 18 19.81 13.27 -5.13
N SER A 19 20.10 11.98 -5.27
CA SER A 19 21.00 11.28 -4.34
C SER A 19 21.67 10.03 -4.95
N ASP A 20 23.00 9.99 -4.95
CA ASP A 20 23.85 8.88 -5.45
C ASP A 20 23.62 7.51 -4.77
N ASN A 21 22.82 7.45 -3.69
CA ASN A 21 22.54 6.21 -2.96
C ASN A 21 21.40 5.37 -3.57
N ASP A 22 20.61 5.93 -4.49
CA ASP A 22 19.40 5.30 -5.04
C ASP A 22 19.68 4.18 -6.06
N LEU A 23 20.88 4.15 -6.64
CA LEU A 23 21.25 3.25 -7.74
C LEU A 23 21.58 1.80 -7.31
N ARG A 24 22.01 1.58 -6.06
CA ARG A 24 22.49 0.26 -5.59
C ARG A 24 21.37 -0.68 -5.12
N LEU A 25 20.18 -0.17 -4.79
CA LEU A 25 19.06 -0.95 -4.25
C LEU A 25 18.12 -1.53 -5.33
N PHE A 26 18.26 -1.09 -6.58
CA PHE A 26 17.34 -1.47 -7.67
C PHE A 26 17.53 -2.90 -8.17
N PHE A 27 18.72 -3.50 -8.00
CA PHE A 27 19.06 -4.78 -8.62
C PHE A 27 18.54 -6.06 -7.94
N ASN A 28 18.04 -6.00 -6.69
CA ASN A 28 17.82 -7.21 -5.88
C ASN A 28 16.35 -7.65 -5.68
N GLN A 29 15.37 -7.12 -6.42
CA GLN A 29 13.94 -7.31 -6.08
C GLN A 29 13.08 -8.02 -7.13
N PHE A 30 13.69 -8.68 -8.12
CA PHE A 30 12.97 -9.55 -9.04
C PHE A 30 12.63 -10.89 -8.39
N LEU A 31 11.35 -11.29 -8.51
CA LEU A 31 10.68 -12.55 -8.12
C LEU A 31 9.71 -12.37 -6.94
N PHE A 32 8.40 -12.27 -7.22
CA PHE A 32 7.33 -13.04 -6.55
C PHE A 32 5.98 -12.82 -7.27
N THR A 33 5.23 -13.90 -7.49
CA THR A 33 4.02 -14.04 -8.31
C THR A 33 2.72 -13.63 -7.59
N SER A 34 1.67 -13.37 -8.37
CA SER A 34 0.33 -12.84 -8.05
C SER A 34 -0.63 -13.80 -7.30
N SER A 35 -0.13 -14.71 -6.47
CA SER A 35 -0.98 -15.59 -5.63
C SER A 35 -1.06 -15.07 -4.19
N ILE A 36 -2.25 -15.11 -3.57
CA ILE A 36 -2.42 -14.85 -2.14
C ILE A 36 -1.48 -15.77 -1.37
N ILE A 37 -0.63 -15.19 -0.53
CA ILE A 37 0.36 -15.93 0.26
C ILE A 37 -0.38 -16.53 1.45
N TYR A 38 -0.78 -17.78 1.28
CA TYR A 38 -1.30 -18.64 2.35
C TYR A 38 -0.12 -19.35 3.03
N GLY A 39 -0.05 -19.31 4.35
CA GLY A 39 1.03 -20.00 5.05
C GLY A 39 0.83 -20.12 6.55
N ASN A 40 1.52 -21.10 7.14
CA ASN A 40 1.79 -21.13 8.56
C ASN A 40 2.93 -20.13 8.81
N PHE A 41 2.61 -18.93 9.30
CA PHE A 41 3.59 -17.86 9.43
C PHE A 41 4.54 -18.17 10.59
N THR A 42 5.66 -18.80 10.27
CA THR A 42 6.77 -19.01 11.19
C THR A 42 7.78 -17.88 11.07
N CYS A 43 8.61 -17.75 12.09
CA CYS A 43 9.76 -16.86 12.10
C CYS A 43 10.62 -17.00 10.83
N GLN A 44 10.82 -18.24 10.37
CA GLN A 44 11.67 -18.55 9.22
C GLN A 44 10.97 -18.32 7.88
N THR A 45 9.68 -18.64 7.76
CA THR A 45 8.91 -18.38 6.53
C THR A 45 8.88 -16.88 6.20
N TRP A 46 8.75 -16.03 7.20
CA TRP A 46 8.71 -14.58 6.98
C TRP A 46 10.09 -13.97 6.70
N GLN A 47 11.17 -14.51 7.28
CA GLN A 47 12.54 -14.10 6.93
C GLN A 47 12.83 -14.23 5.44
N ASN A 48 12.30 -15.27 4.79
CA ASN A 48 12.53 -15.50 3.36
C ASN A 48 11.70 -14.58 2.45
N LEU A 49 10.59 -14.02 2.95
CA LEU A 49 9.64 -13.23 2.17
C LEU A 49 9.77 -11.71 2.42
N SER A 50 10.62 -11.30 3.37
CA SER A 50 10.75 -9.90 3.73
C SER A 50 12.18 -9.53 4.12
N TYR A 51 12.64 -8.36 3.68
CA TYR A 51 13.86 -7.76 4.21
C TYR A 51 13.76 -7.64 5.73
N ILE A 52 14.83 -7.91 6.47
CA ILE A 52 14.90 -7.73 7.93
C ILE A 52 16.20 -7.01 8.28
N ASN A 53 16.09 -5.94 9.06
CA ASN A 53 17.25 -5.31 9.68
C ASN A 53 17.64 -6.14 10.90
N VAL A 54 18.72 -6.92 10.76
CA VAL A 54 19.16 -7.88 11.78
C VAL A 54 19.45 -7.20 13.13
N SER A 55 20.02 -6.00 13.13
CA SER A 55 20.35 -5.27 14.36
C SER A 55 19.09 -4.84 15.11
N LYS A 56 18.15 -4.16 14.44
CA LYS A 56 16.86 -3.79 15.04
C LYS A 56 16.07 -5.02 15.51
N TYR A 57 16.10 -6.08 14.73
CA TYR A 57 15.43 -7.34 15.06
C TYR A 57 15.97 -7.95 16.36
N GLN A 58 17.31 -8.04 16.51
CA GLN A 58 17.94 -8.54 17.72
C GLN A 58 17.60 -7.69 18.95
N GLU A 59 17.54 -6.37 18.80
CA GLU A 59 17.12 -5.47 19.87
C GLU A 59 15.66 -5.73 20.30
N CYS A 60 14.74 -5.84 19.33
CA CYS A 60 13.33 -6.10 19.60
C CYS A 60 13.09 -7.42 20.35
N LEU A 61 13.87 -8.47 20.04
CA LEU A 61 13.75 -9.76 20.75
C LEU A 61 13.98 -9.63 22.26
N LEU A 62 14.85 -8.69 22.67
CA LEU A 62 15.17 -8.41 24.06
C LEU A 62 14.10 -7.58 24.79
N TRP A 63 13.13 -7.01 24.08
CA TRP A 63 12.08 -6.21 24.70
C TRP A 63 11.23 -7.05 25.66
N VAL A 64 10.78 -6.40 26.74
CA VAL A 64 9.89 -6.98 27.75
C VAL A 64 8.52 -6.31 27.70
N PRO A 65 7.44 -6.97 28.19
CA PRO A 65 6.12 -6.37 28.27
C PRO A 65 6.13 -5.04 29.05
N ASN A 66 5.79 -3.94 28.37
CA ASN A 66 5.85 -2.60 28.96
C ASN A 66 4.61 -2.29 29.81
N ARG A 67 4.61 -2.77 31.07
CA ARG A 67 3.48 -2.65 32.00
C ARG A 67 3.04 -1.21 32.32
N ARG A 68 3.80 -0.18 31.92
CA ARG A 68 3.37 1.23 32.03
C ARG A 68 2.11 1.52 31.21
N PHE A 69 1.75 0.65 30.26
CA PHE A 69 0.48 0.73 29.53
C PHE A 69 -0.71 0.89 30.48
N TRP A 70 -0.76 0.09 31.56
CA TRP A 70 -1.86 0.13 32.52
C TRP A 70 -1.87 1.35 33.44
N ALA A 71 -0.78 2.13 33.44
CA ALA A 71 -0.69 3.39 34.17
C ALA A 71 -1.17 4.59 33.32
N VAL A 72 -1.36 4.40 32.00
CA VAL A 72 -1.86 5.44 31.09
C VAL A 72 -3.30 5.14 30.73
N ASP A 73 -4.20 5.91 31.32
CA ASP A 73 -5.63 5.65 31.22
C ASP A 73 -6.12 5.72 29.76
N GLY A 74 -6.72 4.63 29.29
CA GLY A 74 -7.40 4.54 28.01
C GLY A 74 -6.57 4.90 26.78
N VAL A 75 -5.23 4.77 26.77
CA VAL A 75 -4.40 5.18 25.62
C VAL A 75 -4.83 4.49 24.31
N ARG A 76 -5.22 3.21 24.39
CA ARG A 76 -5.74 2.43 23.24
C ARG A 76 -7.04 2.98 22.65
N HIS A 77 -7.77 3.81 23.40
CA HIS A 77 -8.98 4.47 22.92
C HIS A 77 -8.71 5.92 22.55
N THR A 78 -7.88 6.62 23.31
CA THR A 78 -7.75 8.09 23.26
C THR A 78 -6.64 8.61 22.35
N ALA A 79 -5.67 7.79 21.95
CA ALA A 79 -4.56 8.21 21.09
C ALA A 79 -5.01 8.67 19.68
N HIS A 80 -6.26 8.40 19.31
CA HIS A 80 -6.81 8.60 17.97
C HIS A 80 -7.65 9.87 17.81
N LYS A 81 -7.74 10.73 18.84
CA LYS A 81 -8.65 11.89 18.90
C LYS A 81 -8.59 12.86 17.73
N ASN A 82 -7.41 13.04 17.13
CA ASN A 82 -7.22 13.95 16.00
C ASN A 82 -7.28 13.24 14.63
N LEU A 83 -7.55 11.95 14.63
CA LEU A 83 -7.55 11.11 13.43
C LEU A 83 -8.96 10.57 13.16
N LEU A 84 -9.67 10.10 14.19
CA LEU A 84 -11.00 9.52 14.05
C LEU A 84 -12.11 10.54 14.30
N ASN A 85 -13.26 10.31 13.67
CA ASN A 85 -14.45 11.14 13.75
C ASN A 85 -15.71 10.31 13.39
N SER A 86 -16.87 10.98 13.32
CA SER A 86 -18.15 10.32 13.13
C SER A 86 -18.38 9.71 11.74
N THR A 87 -17.53 10.01 10.77
CA THR A 87 -17.55 9.41 9.43
C THR A 87 -16.54 8.30 9.28
N SER A 88 -15.78 7.98 10.33
CA SER A 88 -14.71 6.98 10.29
C SER A 88 -15.27 5.57 10.31
N LEU A 89 -14.60 4.63 9.63
CA LEU A 89 -14.87 3.19 9.66
C LEU A 89 -13.80 2.45 10.46
N ILE A 90 -14.22 1.79 11.54
CA ILE A 90 -13.37 0.99 12.42
C ILE A 90 -13.72 -0.49 12.24
N ILE A 91 -12.71 -1.31 12.02
CA ILE A 91 -12.82 -2.78 12.06
C ILE A 91 -12.27 -3.24 13.40
N GLU A 92 -13.12 -3.91 14.19
CA GLU A 92 -12.75 -4.50 15.47
C GLU A 92 -12.64 -6.02 15.33
N VAL A 93 -11.50 -6.59 15.73
CA VAL A 93 -11.27 -8.03 15.74
C VAL A 93 -11.10 -8.49 17.18
N GLY A 94 -12.05 -9.32 17.65
CA GLY A 94 -12.14 -9.75 19.05
C GLY A 94 -13.05 -8.84 19.88
N GLY A 95 -14.32 -8.74 19.51
CA GLY A 95 -15.29 -7.85 20.15
C GLY A 95 -15.56 -8.16 21.63
N ASN A 96 -15.49 -9.43 22.04
CA ASN A 96 -15.67 -9.90 23.41
C ASN A 96 -16.94 -9.30 24.07
N ARG A 97 -16.79 -8.52 25.15
CA ARG A 97 -17.91 -7.85 25.86
C ARG A 97 -18.19 -6.42 25.36
N GLY A 98 -17.58 -5.99 24.27
CA GLY A 98 -17.86 -4.71 23.61
C GLY A 98 -17.21 -3.49 24.28
N HIS A 99 -16.24 -3.69 25.17
CA HIS A 99 -15.58 -2.58 25.88
C HIS A 99 -14.93 -1.57 24.93
N ASP A 100 -14.26 -2.04 23.88
CA ASP A 100 -13.59 -1.19 22.90
C ASP A 100 -14.62 -0.54 21.95
N THR A 101 -15.58 -1.31 21.43
CA THR A 101 -16.76 -0.80 20.71
C THR A 101 -17.45 0.37 21.43
N ILE A 102 -17.78 0.25 22.72
CA ILE A 102 -18.43 1.33 23.49
C ILE A 102 -17.56 2.59 23.48
N LYS A 103 -16.26 2.45 23.76
CA LYS A 103 -15.33 3.58 23.84
C LYS A 103 -15.14 4.27 22.51
N PHE A 104 -15.06 3.52 21.41
CA PHE A 104 -14.95 4.10 20.08
C PHE A 104 -16.21 4.85 19.66
N ILE A 105 -17.40 4.38 20.04
CA ILE A 105 -18.65 5.11 19.82
C ILE A 105 -18.72 6.37 20.68
N GLU A 106 -18.42 6.28 21.98
CA GLU A 106 -18.44 7.43 22.90
C GLU A 106 -17.48 8.55 22.45
N LEU A 107 -16.27 8.19 22.01
CA LEU A 107 -15.24 9.17 21.66
C LEU A 107 -15.37 9.70 20.23
N TYR A 108 -15.78 8.87 19.28
CA TYR A 108 -15.69 9.19 17.85
C TYR A 108 -17.02 9.13 17.12
N ASN A 109 -18.04 8.45 17.68
CA ASN A 109 -19.30 8.18 17.00
C ASN A 109 -19.07 7.55 15.60
N ALA A 110 -18.05 6.71 15.48
CA ALA A 110 -17.63 6.06 14.23
C ALA A 110 -18.57 4.92 13.83
N SER A 111 -18.47 4.46 12.58
CA SER A 111 -19.07 3.18 12.16
C SER A 111 -18.12 2.04 12.50
N ILE A 112 -18.65 0.96 13.10
CA ILE A 112 -17.86 -0.15 13.62
C ILE A 112 -18.36 -1.47 13.02
N ILE A 113 -17.45 -2.24 12.45
CA ILE A 113 -17.67 -3.64 12.06
C ILE A 113 -16.85 -4.51 13.02
N SER A 114 -17.52 -5.22 13.90
CA SER A 114 -16.91 -6.07 14.93
C SER A 114 -17.04 -7.56 14.60
N TYR A 115 -15.96 -8.30 14.80
CA TYR A 115 -15.87 -9.74 14.57
C TYR A 115 -15.69 -10.46 15.91
N GLU A 116 -16.68 -11.26 16.30
CA GLU A 116 -16.69 -12.06 17.52
C GLU A 116 -17.10 -13.52 17.22
N PRO A 117 -16.17 -14.49 17.27
CA PRO A 117 -16.45 -15.89 16.94
C PRO A 117 -17.26 -16.67 17.99
N LEU A 118 -17.27 -16.27 19.26
CA LEU A 118 -17.98 -17.00 20.31
C LEU A 118 -19.46 -16.66 20.28
N LEU A 119 -20.31 -17.70 20.13
CA LEU A 119 -21.74 -17.53 19.93
C LEU A 119 -22.41 -16.75 21.07
N SER A 120 -22.08 -17.07 22.32
CA SER A 120 -22.66 -16.37 23.49
C SER A 120 -22.30 -14.89 23.52
N MET A 121 -21.04 -14.55 23.23
CA MET A 121 -20.57 -13.16 23.21
C MET A 121 -21.20 -12.38 22.05
N TRP A 122 -21.25 -12.99 20.86
CA TRP A 122 -21.91 -12.41 19.70
C TRP A 122 -23.40 -12.13 19.96
N GLU A 123 -24.13 -13.05 20.57
CA GLU A 123 -25.55 -12.86 20.92
C GLU A 123 -25.74 -11.68 21.89
N ASP A 124 -24.89 -11.58 22.90
CA ASP A 124 -24.95 -10.51 23.89
C ASP A 124 -24.60 -9.14 23.28
N LEU A 125 -23.54 -9.06 22.47
CA LEU A 125 -23.18 -7.86 21.70
C LEU A 125 -24.31 -7.42 20.77
N THR A 126 -24.91 -8.37 20.05
CA THR A 126 -26.01 -8.09 19.11
C THR A 126 -27.23 -7.55 19.84
N LYS A 127 -27.58 -8.09 21.02
CA LYS A 127 -28.65 -7.55 21.87
C LYS A 127 -28.31 -6.15 22.38
N GLN A 128 -27.07 -5.95 22.83
CA GLN A 128 -26.60 -4.68 23.40
C GLN A 128 -26.63 -3.53 22.38
N PHE A 129 -26.22 -3.79 21.14
CA PHE A 129 -26.08 -2.75 20.12
C PHE A 129 -27.20 -2.72 19.08
N LYS A 130 -28.28 -3.49 19.29
CA LYS A 130 -29.41 -3.63 18.34
C LYS A 130 -29.99 -2.31 17.83
N SER A 131 -30.01 -1.27 18.66
CA SER A 131 -30.59 0.04 18.32
C SER A 131 -29.60 0.99 17.64
N ASN A 132 -28.31 0.65 17.53
CA ASN A 132 -27.30 1.52 16.96
C ASN A 132 -26.98 1.10 15.50
N PRO A 133 -27.42 1.85 14.48
CA PRO A 133 -27.23 1.48 13.09
C PRO A 133 -25.77 1.59 12.61
N LYS A 134 -24.88 2.19 13.41
CA LYS A 134 -23.45 2.32 13.11
C LYS A 134 -22.64 1.11 13.53
N ILE A 135 -23.23 0.14 14.23
CA ILE A 135 -22.53 -1.02 14.77
C ILE A 135 -23.03 -2.28 14.08
N GLU A 136 -22.11 -3.01 13.48
CA GLU A 136 -22.34 -4.30 12.83
C GLU A 136 -21.51 -5.37 13.55
N ILE A 137 -22.15 -6.43 14.06
CA ILE A 137 -21.45 -7.53 14.77
C ILE A 137 -21.60 -8.83 13.98
N HIS A 138 -20.48 -9.46 13.64
CA HIS A 138 -20.44 -10.72 12.90
C HIS A 138 -19.99 -11.90 13.77
N PRO A 139 -20.65 -13.08 13.66
CA PRO A 139 -20.35 -14.29 14.44
C PRO A 139 -19.15 -15.07 13.87
N TYR A 140 -18.08 -14.36 13.48
CA TYR A 140 -16.91 -14.96 12.83
C TYR A 140 -15.64 -14.39 13.44
N GLY A 141 -14.61 -15.23 13.51
CA GLY A 141 -13.24 -14.75 13.73
C GLY A 141 -12.55 -14.47 12.40
N LEU A 142 -11.42 -13.80 12.44
CA LEU A 142 -10.59 -13.54 11.25
C LEU A 142 -9.26 -14.29 11.40
N GLY A 143 -8.76 -14.82 10.28
CA GLY A 143 -7.47 -15.52 10.25
C GLY A 143 -6.86 -15.51 8.85
N SER A 144 -5.73 -16.20 8.69
CA SER A 144 -4.99 -16.24 7.41
C SER A 144 -5.68 -17.03 6.30
N ARG A 145 -6.71 -17.81 6.65
CA ARG A 145 -7.53 -18.61 5.74
C ARG A 145 -8.88 -18.90 6.36
N ALA A 146 -9.90 -19.08 5.52
CA ALA A 146 -11.19 -19.56 5.98
C ALA A 146 -11.08 -21.00 6.51
N LYS A 147 -11.45 -21.23 7.78
CA LYS A 147 -11.42 -22.55 8.42
C LYS A 147 -12.46 -22.64 9.54
N SER A 148 -12.94 -23.84 9.83
CA SER A 148 -13.67 -24.12 11.07
C SER A 148 -12.75 -24.84 12.04
N LEU A 149 -12.77 -24.46 13.32
CA LEU A 149 -11.96 -25.09 14.36
C LEU A 149 -12.73 -25.21 15.67
N LEU A 150 -12.29 -26.14 16.51
CA LEU A 150 -12.81 -26.33 17.86
C LEU A 150 -11.96 -25.51 18.83
N ILE A 151 -12.63 -24.79 19.72
CA ILE A 151 -12.00 -23.96 20.74
C ILE A 151 -12.63 -24.27 22.10
N GLU A 152 -11.83 -24.24 23.16
CA GLU A 152 -12.32 -24.34 24.53
C GLU A 152 -12.33 -22.92 25.11
N PRO A 153 -13.51 -22.31 25.32
CA PRO A 153 -13.64 -21.01 25.96
C PRO A 153 -12.94 -21.01 27.31
N TYR A 154 -12.07 -20.03 27.49
CA TYR A 154 -11.36 -19.83 28.74
C TYR A 154 -11.53 -18.36 29.12
N ASP A 155 -12.28 -18.09 30.19
CA ASP A 155 -12.50 -16.73 30.69
C ASP A 155 -12.11 -16.64 32.17
N VAL A 156 -10.84 -16.95 32.46
CA VAL A 156 -10.27 -16.68 33.79
C VAL A 156 -9.49 -15.37 33.69
N GLY A 157 -9.97 -14.34 34.38
CA GLY A 157 -9.25 -13.07 34.56
C GLY A 157 -9.25 -12.12 33.36
N ASN A 158 -10.28 -12.14 32.51
CA ASN A 158 -10.40 -11.33 31.29
C ASN A 158 -9.32 -11.64 30.22
N ALA A 159 -8.64 -12.78 30.30
CA ALA A 159 -7.56 -13.17 29.39
C ALA A 159 -8.05 -13.76 28.04
N GLY A 160 -9.35 -13.68 27.77
CA GLY A 160 -10.01 -14.11 26.53
C GLY A 160 -9.73 -15.55 26.08
N THR A 161 -10.35 -15.93 24.96
CA THR A 161 -10.22 -17.29 24.41
C THR A 161 -9.30 -17.28 23.18
N SER A 162 -8.30 -18.16 23.17
CA SER A 162 -7.27 -18.23 22.12
C SER A 162 -7.38 -19.49 21.25
N ILE A 163 -7.17 -19.34 19.94
CA ILE A 163 -7.10 -20.47 18.99
C ILE A 163 -5.82 -21.30 19.13
N PHE A 164 -4.83 -20.83 19.90
CA PHE A 164 -3.53 -21.49 20.08
C PHE A 164 -3.45 -22.35 21.34
N ARG A 165 -4.51 -22.39 22.16
CA ARG A 165 -4.55 -23.19 23.37
C ARG A 165 -4.96 -24.64 23.06
N THR A 166 -4.27 -25.61 23.66
CA THR A 166 -4.61 -27.04 23.55
C THR A 166 -5.96 -27.33 24.23
N LEU A 167 -6.82 -28.11 23.56
CA LEU A 167 -8.08 -28.57 24.12
C LEU A 167 -7.84 -29.54 25.29
N SER A 168 -8.55 -29.36 26.38
CA SER A 168 -8.50 -30.28 27.52
C SER A 168 -9.11 -31.63 27.14
N ALA A 169 -8.37 -32.72 27.34
CA ALA A 169 -8.83 -34.08 27.03
C ALA A 169 -10.04 -34.53 27.89
N THR A 170 -10.42 -33.77 28.92
CA THR A 170 -11.33 -34.20 29.99
C THR A 170 -12.67 -33.46 30.04
N ASN A 171 -12.88 -32.37 29.29
CA ASN A 171 -14.12 -31.58 29.32
C ASN A 171 -14.74 -31.37 27.93
N SER A 172 -15.54 -32.33 27.49
CA SER A 172 -16.30 -32.28 26.23
C SER A 172 -17.37 -31.16 26.20
N SER A 173 -17.93 -30.77 27.35
CA SER A 173 -19.12 -29.90 27.40
C SER A 173 -18.87 -28.42 27.06
N ASN A 174 -17.63 -27.95 27.18
CA ASN A 174 -17.30 -26.54 26.95
C ASN A 174 -16.71 -26.27 25.56
N ILE A 175 -16.39 -27.31 24.78
CA ILE A 175 -15.78 -27.14 23.45
C ILE A 175 -16.82 -26.56 22.49
N GLN A 176 -16.48 -25.44 21.87
CA GLN A 176 -17.32 -24.77 20.87
C GLN A 176 -16.65 -24.83 19.49
N LYS A 177 -17.47 -24.91 18.44
CA LYS A 177 -17.01 -24.80 17.06
C LYS A 177 -17.13 -23.36 16.60
N ILE A 178 -16.02 -22.76 16.20
CA ILE A 178 -15.99 -21.42 15.61
C ILE A 178 -15.64 -21.47 14.13
N ARG A 179 -15.99 -20.41 13.41
CA ARG A 179 -15.64 -20.21 12.01
C ARG A 179 -14.77 -18.98 11.86
N LEU A 180 -13.63 -19.16 11.20
CA LEU A 180 -12.76 -18.07 10.77
C LEU A 180 -13.01 -17.76 9.30
N LEU A 181 -13.03 -16.47 8.98
CA LEU A 181 -12.98 -15.95 7.62
C LEU A 181 -11.54 -15.58 7.25
N ASP A 182 -11.30 -15.53 5.95
CA ASP A 182 -10.04 -15.04 5.41
C ASP A 182 -9.96 -13.52 5.54
N ILE A 183 -8.99 -13.03 6.30
CA ILE A 183 -8.81 -11.59 6.51
C ILE A 183 -8.55 -10.84 5.20
N VAL A 184 -7.81 -11.39 4.25
CA VAL A 184 -7.46 -10.71 3.00
C VAL A 184 -8.72 -10.49 2.17
N GLU A 185 -9.57 -11.51 2.06
CA GLU A 185 -10.87 -11.42 1.37
C GLU A 185 -11.83 -10.46 2.06
N VAL A 186 -11.95 -10.57 3.39
CA VAL A 186 -12.82 -9.69 4.19
C VAL A 186 -12.42 -8.23 4.02
N ILE A 187 -11.14 -7.91 4.15
CA ILE A 187 -10.65 -6.54 4.01
C ILE A 187 -10.80 -6.05 2.56
N ARG A 188 -10.58 -6.90 1.55
CA ARG A 188 -10.82 -6.52 0.15
C ARG A 188 -12.29 -6.13 -0.05
N HIS A 189 -13.21 -6.97 0.40
CA HIS A 189 -14.64 -6.72 0.29
C HIS A 189 -15.10 -5.45 1.03
N ILE A 190 -14.68 -5.27 2.29
CA ILE A 190 -15.05 -4.07 3.07
C ILE A 190 -14.57 -2.80 2.38
N ARG A 191 -13.38 -2.81 1.81
CA ARG A 191 -12.88 -1.63 1.09
C ARG A 191 -13.71 -1.28 -0.12
N GLU A 192 -14.02 -2.27 -0.94
CA GLU A 192 -14.75 -2.08 -2.20
C GLU A 192 -16.19 -1.64 -1.94
N THR A 193 -16.79 -2.07 -0.83
CA THR A 193 -18.23 -1.87 -0.57
C THR A 193 -18.54 -0.84 0.51
N ARG A 194 -17.63 -0.57 1.45
CA ARG A 194 -17.90 0.28 2.64
C ARG A 194 -17.03 1.53 2.72
N THR A 195 -16.08 1.73 1.79
CA THR A 195 -15.19 2.89 1.79
C THR A 195 -15.25 3.64 0.46
N LYS A 196 -15.17 4.97 0.49
CA LYS A 196 -15.22 5.79 -0.74
C LYS A 196 -13.89 5.84 -1.50
N ASN A 197 -12.77 5.70 -0.78
CA ASN A 197 -11.41 5.87 -1.30
C ASN A 197 -10.55 4.62 -1.12
N GLY A 198 -11.14 3.46 -0.80
CA GLY A 198 -10.41 2.25 -0.44
C GLY A 198 -9.69 2.31 0.92
N ILE A 199 -9.86 3.44 1.63
CA ILE A 199 -9.50 3.84 3.00
C ILE A 199 -10.22 3.16 4.16
N ILE A 200 -9.62 2.25 4.94
CA ILE A 200 -10.20 1.89 6.25
C ILE A 200 -9.54 2.78 7.31
N ASP A 201 -10.32 3.46 8.13
CA ASP A 201 -9.78 4.43 9.08
C ASP A 201 -8.98 3.77 10.19
N MET A 202 -9.48 2.64 10.71
CA MET A 202 -8.78 1.90 11.73
C MET A 202 -9.10 0.41 11.70
N ILE A 203 -8.09 -0.41 11.96
CA ILE A 203 -8.29 -1.78 12.45
C ILE A 203 -7.75 -1.88 13.87
N SER A 204 -8.56 -2.43 14.78
CA SER A 204 -8.20 -2.71 16.17
C SER A 204 -8.25 -4.22 16.40
N ILE A 205 -7.10 -4.83 16.69
CA ILE A 205 -6.94 -6.28 16.83
C ILE A 205 -6.65 -6.63 18.28
N ASN A 206 -7.61 -7.28 18.94
CA ASN A 206 -7.44 -7.78 20.30
C ASN A 206 -8.12 -9.15 20.42
N CYS A 207 -7.44 -10.19 19.97
CA CYS A 207 -8.02 -11.51 19.76
C CYS A 207 -7.17 -12.67 20.30
N GLU A 208 -6.43 -12.41 21.38
CA GLU A 208 -5.70 -13.42 22.15
C GLU A 208 -4.83 -14.35 21.29
N GLY A 209 -3.98 -13.75 20.44
CA GLY A 209 -2.99 -14.44 19.62
C GLY A 209 -3.30 -14.44 18.13
N CYS A 210 -4.55 -14.21 17.71
CA CYS A 210 -4.88 -14.24 16.28
C CYS A 210 -4.17 -13.13 15.47
N GLU A 211 -3.62 -12.10 16.13
CA GLU A 211 -2.75 -11.09 15.53
C GLU A 211 -1.53 -11.70 14.82
N PHE A 212 -1.03 -12.86 15.28
CA PHE A 212 0.08 -13.60 14.66
C PHE A 212 -0.33 -14.39 13.41
N GLU A 213 -1.63 -14.52 13.09
CA GLU A 213 -2.10 -14.95 11.77
C GLU A 213 -2.52 -13.76 10.91
N ILE A 214 -3.20 -12.77 11.51
CA ILE A 214 -3.81 -11.63 10.80
C ILE A 214 -2.76 -10.66 10.26
N LEU A 215 -1.87 -10.14 11.12
CA LEU A 215 -0.92 -9.10 10.71
C LEU A 215 0.07 -9.61 9.65
N PRO A 216 0.65 -10.82 9.74
CA PRO A 216 1.49 -11.35 8.68
C PRO A 216 0.72 -11.56 7.38
N ALA A 217 -0.52 -12.08 7.44
CA ALA A 217 -1.36 -12.23 6.25
C ALA A 217 -1.59 -10.87 5.57
N LEU A 218 -1.91 -9.83 6.35
CA LEU A 218 -2.10 -8.48 5.84
C LEU A 218 -0.82 -7.87 5.29
N ILE A 219 0.34 -8.11 5.90
CA ILE A 219 1.62 -7.56 5.45
C ILE A 219 2.09 -8.23 4.16
N LEU A 220 2.13 -9.57 4.13
CA LEU A 220 2.63 -10.34 2.99
C LEU A 220 1.76 -10.18 1.76
N ASN A 221 0.44 -10.03 1.95
CA ASN A 221 -0.51 -9.73 0.87
C ASN A 221 -0.68 -8.22 0.61
N ARG A 222 0.22 -7.37 1.14
CA ARG A 222 0.23 -5.89 0.93
C ARG A 222 -1.07 -5.17 1.32
N MET A 223 -1.87 -5.79 2.18
CA MET A 223 -3.13 -5.28 2.73
C MET A 223 -2.94 -4.36 3.94
N ILE A 224 -1.72 -4.23 4.50
CA ILE A 224 -1.47 -3.39 5.69
C ILE A 224 -1.61 -1.88 5.43
N GLN A 225 -1.21 -1.39 4.26
CA GLN A 225 -1.24 0.04 3.93
C GLN A 225 -2.68 0.68 3.90
N TYR A 226 -3.78 -0.10 4.10
CA TYR A 226 -5.23 0.21 3.84
C TYR A 226 -5.88 0.75 5.07
N PHE A 227 -5.18 0.61 6.16
CA PHE A 227 -5.56 1.08 7.44
C PHE A 227 -4.83 2.38 7.62
N ARG A 228 -5.57 3.48 7.79
CA ARG A 228 -4.97 4.74 8.23
C ARG A 228 -4.37 4.56 9.62
N ILE A 229 -5.02 3.77 10.47
CA ILE A 229 -4.55 3.38 11.80
C ILE A 229 -4.58 1.87 11.94
N ILE A 230 -3.49 1.31 12.46
CA ILE A 230 -3.43 -0.09 12.88
C ILE A 230 -3.12 -0.11 14.35
N GLN A 231 -4.01 -0.69 15.13
CA GLN A 231 -3.82 -0.92 16.55
C GLN A 231 -3.95 -2.40 16.83
N PHE A 232 -3.07 -2.93 17.68
CA PHE A 232 -3.18 -4.30 18.13
C PHE A 232 -2.65 -4.50 19.54
N ALA A 233 -3.24 -5.47 20.23
CA ALA A 233 -2.73 -6.04 21.45
C ALA A 233 -1.84 -7.24 21.11
N THR A 234 -0.67 -7.31 21.73
CA THR A 234 0.31 -8.36 21.44
C THR A 234 0.32 -9.38 22.57
N HIS A 235 -0.18 -10.58 22.31
CA HIS A 235 -0.26 -11.68 23.27
C HIS A 235 0.95 -12.62 23.14
N THR A 236 2.15 -12.05 23.19
CA THR A 236 3.39 -12.84 23.12
C THR A 236 3.44 -13.87 24.25
N GLY A 237 3.83 -15.10 23.92
CA GLY A 237 3.87 -16.23 24.86
C GLY A 237 2.77 -17.28 24.63
N LEU A 238 1.72 -16.96 23.84
CA LEU A 238 0.71 -17.95 23.43
C LEU A 238 1.22 -18.90 22.34
N LEU A 239 2.17 -18.43 21.51
CA LEU A 239 2.85 -19.21 20.48
C LEU A 239 4.37 -19.13 20.72
N THR A 240 5.09 -20.25 20.57
CA THR A 240 6.55 -20.33 20.78
C THR A 240 7.31 -19.24 20.00
N GLU A 241 6.90 -18.97 18.75
CA GLU A 241 7.57 -18.01 17.87
C GLU A 241 6.97 -16.59 17.89
N SER A 242 5.98 -16.34 18.76
CA SER A 242 5.26 -15.05 18.84
C SER A 242 6.19 -13.83 18.97
N SER A 243 7.29 -13.95 19.73
CA SER A 243 8.26 -12.85 19.88
C SER A 243 9.02 -12.55 18.58
N CYS A 244 9.36 -13.57 17.79
CA CYS A 244 10.00 -13.35 16.49
C CYS A 244 9.03 -12.70 15.51
N ILE A 245 7.84 -13.26 15.37
CA ILE A 245 6.79 -12.79 14.45
C ILE A 245 6.43 -11.34 14.78
N TYR A 246 6.30 -11.01 16.07
CA TYR A 246 6.12 -9.65 16.55
C TYR A 246 7.21 -8.68 16.05
N CYS A 247 8.49 -9.03 16.20
CA CYS A 247 9.59 -8.18 15.74
C CYS A 247 9.66 -8.00 14.21
N GLN A 248 9.08 -8.94 13.46
CA GLN A 248 8.94 -8.83 12.00
C GLN A 248 7.74 -7.94 11.62
N ILE A 249 6.63 -8.03 12.37
CA ILE A 249 5.48 -7.12 12.25
C ILE A 249 5.94 -5.68 12.44
N GLU A 250 6.66 -5.39 13.54
CA GLU A 250 7.16 -4.06 13.90
C GLU A 250 7.97 -3.43 12.74
N GLN A 251 8.99 -4.16 12.25
CA GLN A 251 9.81 -3.68 11.13
C GLN A 251 9.06 -3.52 9.81
N ALA A 252 8.04 -4.35 9.56
CA ALA A 252 7.21 -4.23 8.38
C ALA A 252 6.27 -3.01 8.48
N LEU A 253 5.72 -2.75 9.66
CA LEU A 253 4.89 -1.59 9.93
C LEU A 253 5.69 -0.30 9.86
N GLU A 254 6.93 -0.25 10.38
CA GLU A 254 7.83 0.92 10.28
C GLU A 254 8.03 1.41 8.82
N ARG A 255 7.88 0.54 7.82
CA ARG A 255 8.02 0.92 6.40
C ARG A 255 6.85 1.77 5.91
N THR A 256 5.66 1.49 6.43
CA THR A 256 4.41 2.04 5.90
C THR A 256 3.74 3.02 6.87
N HIS A 257 3.98 2.84 8.16
CA HIS A 257 3.36 3.57 9.26
C HIS A 257 4.43 4.16 10.17
N LYS A 258 4.07 5.19 10.93
CA LYS A 258 4.83 5.71 12.07
C LYS A 258 4.12 5.28 13.36
N ILE A 259 4.90 5.09 14.42
CA ILE A 259 4.37 4.78 15.74
C ILE A 259 3.48 5.94 16.21
N LEU A 260 2.26 5.61 16.64
CA LEU A 260 1.33 6.51 17.31
C LEU A 260 1.48 6.39 18.83
N PHE A 261 1.54 5.15 19.33
CA PHE A 261 1.95 4.82 20.70
C PHE A 261 2.54 3.40 20.70
N HIS A 262 3.48 3.12 21.59
CA HIS A 262 4.18 1.84 21.61
C HIS A 262 4.48 1.39 23.04
N TYR A 263 3.79 0.34 23.48
CA TYR A 263 4.06 -0.38 24.71
C TYR A 263 4.43 -1.81 24.33
N SER A 264 5.74 -2.02 24.17
CA SER A 264 6.34 -3.27 23.68
C SER A 264 5.70 -4.51 24.29
N LYS A 265 5.35 -5.47 23.42
CA LYS A 265 4.73 -6.77 23.79
C LYS A 265 3.47 -6.63 24.66
N LEU A 266 2.71 -5.55 24.51
CA LEU A 266 1.40 -5.37 25.13
C LEU A 266 0.42 -4.69 24.16
N TRP A 267 0.67 -3.44 23.78
CA TRP A 267 -0.27 -2.66 22.96
C TRP A 267 0.47 -1.62 22.14
N GLU A 268 0.12 -1.57 20.86
CA GLU A 268 0.72 -0.65 19.90
C GLU A 268 -0.32 -0.04 18.97
N GLY A 269 -0.05 1.20 18.58
CA GLY A 269 -0.80 1.94 17.59
C GLY A 269 0.14 2.52 16.56
N TRP A 270 -0.26 2.42 15.30
CA TRP A 270 0.51 2.84 14.13
C TRP A 270 -0.39 3.68 13.24
N VAL A 271 0.15 4.76 12.69
CA VAL A 271 -0.58 5.62 11.76
C VAL A 271 0.16 5.72 10.44
N LEU A 272 -0.57 5.64 9.33
CA LEU A 272 -0.02 5.62 7.98
C LEU A 272 0.85 6.87 7.73
N LYS A 273 2.03 6.69 7.14
CA LYS A 273 2.89 7.81 6.75
C LYS A 273 2.24 8.59 5.59
N SER A 274 1.82 9.82 5.84
CA SER A 274 1.49 10.81 4.80
C SER A 274 2.78 11.36 4.16
N PHE A 275 2.68 12.07 3.01
CA PHE A 275 3.79 12.93 2.56
C PHE A 275 4.22 13.78 3.73
N THR A 276 5.47 13.64 4.14
CA THR A 276 5.99 14.39 5.27
C THR A 276 6.04 15.86 4.89
N THR A 277 5.86 16.74 5.87
CA THR A 277 6.05 18.19 5.67
C THR A 277 7.42 18.49 5.06
N LYS A 278 8.44 17.67 5.37
CA LYS A 278 9.79 17.75 4.80
C LYS A 278 9.84 17.39 3.32
N GLU A 279 9.12 16.37 2.87
CA GLU A 279 9.02 16.02 1.44
C GLU A 279 8.30 17.10 0.66
N VAL A 280 7.17 17.61 1.16
CA VAL A 280 6.46 18.73 0.53
C VAL A 280 7.33 19.99 0.51
N GLN A 281 8.07 20.27 1.58
CA GLN A 281 9.03 21.38 1.63
C GLN A 281 10.20 21.20 0.64
N ARG A 282 10.75 19.99 0.50
CA ARG A 282 11.80 19.68 -0.49
C ARG A 282 11.29 19.87 -1.92
N LEU A 283 10.10 19.35 -2.22
CA LEU A 283 9.47 19.50 -3.52
C LEU A 283 9.14 20.97 -3.82
N TYR A 284 8.67 21.73 -2.82
CA TYR A 284 8.44 23.17 -2.96
C TYR A 284 9.74 23.96 -3.16
N SER A 285 10.80 23.62 -2.43
CA SER A 285 12.12 24.22 -2.62
C SER A 285 12.68 23.93 -4.02
N ARG A 286 12.47 22.71 -4.53
CA ARG A 286 12.86 22.35 -5.90
C ARG A 286 12.03 23.11 -6.93
N PHE A 287 10.72 23.20 -6.75
CA PHE A 287 9.83 23.99 -7.60
C PHE A 287 10.27 25.45 -7.67
N LYS A 288 10.59 26.09 -6.53
CA LYS A 288 11.17 27.45 -6.48
C LYS A 288 12.52 27.56 -7.17
N THR A 289 13.34 26.52 -7.15
CA THR A 289 14.64 26.52 -7.85
C THR A 289 14.45 26.49 -9.37
N LEU A 290 13.40 25.81 -9.83
CA LEU A 290 13.05 25.71 -11.25
C LEU A 290 12.32 26.97 -11.74
N ASP A 291 11.50 27.61 -10.89
CA ASP A 291 10.83 28.89 -11.17
C ASP A 291 11.80 30.07 -11.02
N LYS A 292 12.74 30.19 -11.98
CA LYS A 292 13.77 31.24 -11.97
C LYS A 292 13.21 32.67 -11.98
N ARG A 293 11.98 32.84 -12.43
CA ARG A 293 11.29 34.14 -12.53
C ARG A 293 10.43 34.45 -11.30
N ASP A 294 10.34 33.53 -10.35
CA ASP A 294 9.51 33.62 -9.15
C ASP A 294 8.04 33.96 -9.43
N CYS A 295 7.52 33.44 -10.54
CA CYS A 295 6.20 33.80 -11.05
C CYS A 295 5.07 32.87 -10.54
N GLY A 296 5.42 31.84 -9.76
CA GLY A 296 4.50 30.87 -9.16
C GLY A 296 4.12 29.72 -10.09
N PHE A 297 4.72 29.63 -11.28
CA PHE A 297 4.49 28.61 -12.28
C PHE A 297 5.76 28.26 -13.06
N LEU A 298 5.84 27.04 -13.57
CA LEU A 298 6.89 26.57 -14.46
C LEU A 298 6.38 26.58 -15.90
N THR A 299 7.21 27.04 -16.81
CA THR A 299 6.97 26.97 -18.27
C THR A 299 7.84 25.88 -18.91
N ARG A 300 7.58 25.58 -20.18
CA ARG A 300 8.43 24.69 -20.99
C ARG A 300 9.90 25.09 -20.91
N GLU A 301 10.20 26.38 -21.02
CA GLU A 301 11.57 26.89 -20.99
C GLU A 301 12.25 26.65 -19.63
N ASP A 302 11.49 26.76 -18.53
CA ASP A 302 12.00 26.52 -17.18
C ASP A 302 12.35 25.04 -16.97
N LEU A 303 11.56 24.13 -17.56
CA LEU A 303 11.77 22.68 -17.46
C LEU A 303 12.90 22.19 -18.40
N LEU A 304 13.06 22.78 -19.58
CA LEU A 304 14.16 22.48 -20.50
C LEU A 304 15.53 22.95 -19.95
N CYS A 305 15.54 23.92 -19.04
CA CYS A 305 16.76 24.34 -18.35
C CYS A 305 17.35 23.28 -17.42
N ILE A 306 16.63 22.18 -17.15
CA ILE A 306 17.12 21.09 -16.30
C ILE A 306 18.20 20.33 -17.06
N PRO A 307 19.47 20.29 -16.58
CA PRO A 307 20.57 19.65 -17.31
C PRO A 307 20.29 18.20 -17.68
N GLU A 308 19.67 17.47 -16.77
CA GLU A 308 19.34 16.05 -16.94
C GLU A 308 18.25 15.83 -17.99
N VAL A 309 17.33 16.80 -18.16
CA VAL A 309 16.32 16.80 -19.24
C VAL A 309 16.97 17.09 -20.57
N ASN A 310 17.81 18.11 -20.61
CA ASN A 310 18.45 18.57 -21.84
C ASN A 310 19.42 17.52 -22.44
N ILE A 311 20.02 16.68 -21.60
CA ILE A 311 20.92 15.60 -22.06
C ILE A 311 20.13 14.36 -22.50
N ASN A 312 18.86 14.22 -22.08
CA ASN A 312 18.07 13.05 -22.41
C ASN A 312 17.37 13.21 -23.77
N PRO A 313 17.49 12.24 -24.69
CA PRO A 313 16.83 12.30 -26.00
C PRO A 313 15.29 12.38 -25.95
N LEU A 314 14.68 12.01 -24.81
CA LEU A 314 13.23 12.09 -24.58
C LEU A 314 12.84 13.32 -23.74
N GLY A 315 13.80 14.17 -23.39
CA GLY A 315 13.60 15.30 -22.51
C GLY A 315 12.53 16.26 -23.02
N GLU A 316 12.65 16.71 -24.27
CA GLU A 316 11.68 17.62 -24.87
C GLU A 316 10.28 17.02 -24.92
N ARG A 317 10.19 15.75 -25.34
CA ARG A 317 8.92 15.01 -25.45
C ARG A 317 8.25 14.85 -24.09
N LEU A 318 9.04 14.56 -23.05
CA LEU A 318 8.54 14.49 -21.69
C LEU A 318 7.97 15.84 -21.23
N ILE A 319 8.63 16.95 -21.56
CA ILE A 319 8.13 18.28 -21.22
C ILE A 319 6.84 18.60 -21.98
N ASP A 320 6.73 18.21 -23.26
CA ASP A 320 5.50 18.39 -24.04
C ASP A 320 4.32 17.69 -23.37
N VAL A 321 4.44 16.39 -23.06
CA VAL A 321 3.38 15.62 -22.37
C VAL A 321 3.06 16.23 -21.00
N ILE A 322 4.06 16.62 -20.22
CA ILE A 322 3.83 17.23 -18.90
C ILE A 322 3.06 18.55 -19.00
N VAL A 323 3.40 19.41 -19.97
CA VAL A 323 2.78 20.73 -20.14
C VAL A 323 1.38 20.62 -20.73
N GLU A 324 1.15 19.66 -21.63
CA GLU A 324 -0.14 19.40 -22.28
C GLU A 324 -1.13 18.71 -21.33
N ASP A 325 -0.70 17.69 -20.56
CA ASP A 325 -1.59 16.90 -19.71
C ASP A 325 -1.86 17.54 -18.33
N TYR A 326 -0.87 18.25 -17.78
CA TYR A 326 -0.93 18.76 -16.40
C TYR A 326 -0.87 20.29 -16.31
N GLY A 327 -0.53 20.97 -17.39
CA GLY A 327 -0.44 22.43 -17.46
C GLY A 327 -1.76 23.10 -17.83
N GLU A 328 -1.96 24.32 -17.34
CA GLU A 328 -3.02 25.21 -17.82
C GLU A 328 -2.35 26.39 -18.56
N ASN A 329 -2.75 26.65 -19.80
CA ASN A 329 -2.15 27.71 -20.65
C ASN A 329 -0.61 27.59 -20.77
N ASN A 330 -0.10 26.37 -20.98
CA ASN A 330 1.33 26.04 -21.04
C ASN A 330 2.13 26.39 -19.76
N LYS A 331 1.46 26.38 -18.60
CA LYS A 331 2.06 26.70 -17.30
C LYS A 331 1.68 25.68 -16.24
N ILE A 332 2.63 25.32 -15.39
CA ILE A 332 2.47 24.34 -14.32
C ILE A 332 2.70 25.01 -12.97
N ASN A 333 1.64 25.16 -12.19
CA ASN A 333 1.73 25.65 -10.81
C ASN A 333 2.17 24.55 -9.83
N PHE A 334 2.48 24.91 -8.59
CA PHE A 334 2.98 23.94 -7.60
C PHE A 334 1.98 22.81 -7.30
N LYS A 335 0.68 23.06 -7.38
CA LYS A 335 -0.35 22.04 -7.16
C LYS A 335 -0.32 20.99 -8.28
N GLN A 336 -0.25 21.44 -9.53
CA GLN A 336 -0.11 20.59 -10.72
C GLN A 336 1.22 19.83 -10.69
N PHE A 337 2.30 20.46 -10.25
CA PHE A 337 3.60 19.83 -10.06
C PHE A 337 3.55 18.66 -9.05
N ILE A 338 2.81 18.81 -7.94
CA ILE A 338 2.60 17.71 -6.98
C ILE A 338 1.71 16.61 -7.57
N PHE A 339 0.71 16.94 -8.40
CA PHE A 339 -0.14 15.94 -9.06
C PHE A 339 0.64 15.10 -10.08
N LEU A 340 1.48 15.74 -10.90
CA LEU A 340 2.38 15.04 -11.81
C LEU A 340 3.26 14.02 -11.05
N LEU A 341 3.87 14.46 -9.95
CA LEU A 341 4.69 13.58 -9.12
C LEU A 341 3.88 12.49 -8.41
N ALA A 342 2.58 12.72 -8.20
CA ALA A 342 1.68 11.73 -7.66
C ALA A 342 1.38 10.60 -8.65
N THR A 343 1.36 10.88 -9.97
CA THR A 343 1.20 9.90 -11.07
C THR A 343 2.31 8.86 -11.06
N PHE A 344 3.56 9.28 -10.82
CA PHE A 344 4.73 8.37 -10.78
C PHE A 344 5.02 7.82 -9.38
N ARG A 345 4.11 7.96 -8.42
CA ARG A 345 4.24 7.21 -7.17
C ARG A 345 4.02 5.74 -7.44
N ARG A 346 4.57 4.88 -6.59
CA ARG A 346 4.12 3.48 -6.60
C ARG A 346 2.61 3.38 -6.46
N GLU A 347 1.98 2.55 -7.28
CA GLU A 347 0.61 2.09 -7.08
C GLU A 347 0.62 1.25 -5.81
N LYS A 348 0.58 1.96 -4.69
CA LYS A 348 0.12 1.38 -3.45
C LYS A 348 -1.36 1.27 -3.69
N ALA A 349 -1.92 0.07 -3.51
CA ALA A 349 -3.26 -0.29 -3.94
C ALA A 349 -4.42 0.52 -3.29
N LYS A 350 -4.13 1.65 -2.64
CA LYS A 350 -4.81 2.41 -1.57
C LYS A 350 -4.54 3.91 -1.57
N SER A 351 -3.61 4.34 -2.41
CA SER A 351 -3.49 5.75 -2.76
C SER A 351 -3.56 5.88 -4.29
N THR A 352 -4.34 5.00 -4.92
CA THR A 352 -4.77 5.16 -6.29
C THR A 352 -5.72 6.35 -6.31
N THR A 353 -5.14 7.52 -6.56
CA THR A 353 -5.88 8.63 -7.16
C THR A 353 -6.17 8.26 -8.61
N GLU A 354 -7.14 8.90 -9.26
CA GLU A 354 -7.40 8.74 -10.71
C GLU A 354 -6.13 8.88 -11.58
N PHE A 355 -5.10 9.54 -11.05
CA PHE A 355 -3.82 9.79 -11.69
C PHE A 355 -2.73 8.72 -11.48
N ASN A 356 -2.86 7.78 -10.52
CA ASN A 356 -1.79 6.81 -10.17
C ASN A 356 -2.24 5.35 -10.39
N THR A 357 -3.17 5.12 -11.31
CA THR A 357 -3.53 3.75 -11.70
C THR A 357 -2.52 3.23 -12.71
N ARG A 358 -2.41 1.91 -12.84
CA ARG A 358 -1.68 1.30 -13.94
C ARG A 358 -2.12 1.85 -15.30
N GLU A 359 -3.42 2.03 -15.51
CA GLU A 359 -3.98 2.57 -16.75
C GLU A 359 -3.49 4.01 -16.99
N SER A 360 -3.49 4.88 -15.97
CA SER A 360 -3.00 6.26 -16.08
C SER A 360 -1.50 6.33 -16.39
N LYS A 361 -0.70 5.39 -15.86
CA LYS A 361 0.74 5.28 -16.17
C LYS A 361 0.98 4.78 -17.59
N LEU A 362 0.20 3.79 -18.02
CA LEU A 362 0.25 3.29 -19.39
C LEU A 362 -0.23 4.35 -20.37
N LYS A 363 -1.24 5.15 -19.99
CA LYS A 363 -1.74 6.28 -20.78
C LYS A 363 -0.67 7.35 -20.91
N PHE A 364 -0.02 7.76 -19.81
CA PHE A 364 1.13 8.65 -19.87
C PHE A 364 2.26 8.13 -20.78
N LEU A 365 2.54 6.82 -20.74
CA LEU A 365 3.54 6.22 -21.62
C LEU A 365 3.08 6.20 -23.08
N PHE A 366 1.80 5.97 -23.33
CA PHE A 366 1.18 5.99 -24.64
C PHE A 366 1.25 7.40 -25.25
N ASP A 367 0.93 8.43 -24.47
CA ASP A 367 0.94 9.84 -24.88
C ASP A 367 2.36 10.36 -25.17
N MET A 368 3.41 9.65 -24.73
CA MET A 368 4.79 9.90 -25.16
C MET A 368 5.06 9.45 -26.59
N TYR A 369 4.34 8.42 -27.07
CA TYR A 369 4.43 7.94 -28.46
C TYR A 369 3.44 8.66 -29.36
N ASP A 370 2.16 8.72 -28.97
CA ASP A 370 1.07 9.37 -29.70
C ASP A 370 1.27 10.90 -29.70
N ARG A 371 1.76 11.44 -30.82
CA ARG A 371 2.12 12.86 -30.96
C ARG A 371 0.95 13.69 -31.43
N ASN A 372 0.09 13.10 -32.25
CA ASN A 372 -1.05 13.79 -32.85
C ASN A 372 -2.32 13.69 -31.98
N HIS A 373 -2.26 12.93 -30.86
CA HIS A 373 -3.35 12.67 -29.92
C HIS A 373 -4.56 12.00 -30.57
N ASP A 374 -4.34 11.16 -31.58
CA ASP A 374 -5.39 10.43 -32.28
C ASP A 374 -5.77 9.10 -31.60
N MET A 375 -5.17 8.82 -30.45
CA MET A 375 -5.33 7.60 -29.65
C MET A 375 -4.80 6.34 -30.33
N LYS A 376 -3.91 6.49 -31.32
CA LYS A 376 -3.19 5.41 -31.98
C LYS A 376 -1.72 5.78 -32.07
N ILE A 377 -0.85 4.78 -32.10
CA ILE A 377 0.57 4.97 -32.38
C ILE A 377 0.81 4.46 -33.79
N ASP A 378 1.11 5.38 -34.70
CA ASP A 378 1.44 5.02 -36.07
C ASP A 378 2.92 4.62 -36.23
N ARG A 379 3.26 4.09 -37.41
CA ARG A 379 4.62 3.70 -37.75
C ARG A 379 5.63 4.83 -37.65
N ASN A 380 5.25 6.04 -38.03
CA ASN A 380 6.14 7.20 -38.04
C ASN A 380 6.41 7.68 -36.62
N GLU A 381 5.38 7.73 -35.77
CA GLU A 381 5.48 8.09 -34.35
C GLU A 381 6.37 7.11 -33.58
N LEU A 382 6.17 5.81 -33.80
CA LEU A 382 7.04 4.78 -33.21
C LEU A 382 8.50 4.92 -33.70
N LEU A 383 8.69 5.19 -35.00
CA LEU A 383 10.01 5.37 -35.59
C LEU A 383 10.73 6.62 -35.06
N GLU A 384 10.03 7.74 -34.90
CA GLU A 384 10.57 8.98 -34.33
C GLU A 384 11.13 8.73 -32.93
N VAL A 385 10.32 8.10 -32.06
CA VAL A 385 10.72 7.81 -30.68
C VAL A 385 11.88 6.81 -30.62
N LEU A 386 11.90 5.79 -31.48
CA LEU A 386 13.02 4.84 -31.56
C LEU A 386 14.32 5.51 -32.05
N LYS A 387 14.24 6.40 -33.05
CA LYS A 387 15.40 7.15 -33.55
C LYS A 387 16.00 8.06 -32.47
N MET A 388 15.17 8.69 -31.64
CA MET A 388 15.65 9.49 -30.51
C MET A 388 16.48 8.64 -29.52
N MET A 389 16.11 7.37 -29.28
CA MET A 389 16.76 6.54 -28.25
C MET A 389 17.99 5.78 -28.72
N VAL A 390 17.97 5.33 -29.96
CA VAL A 390 18.98 4.41 -30.49
C VAL A 390 20.28 5.14 -30.89
N GLY A 391 20.19 6.45 -31.16
CA GLY A 391 21.32 7.29 -31.54
C GLY A 391 21.99 6.85 -32.86
N GLY A 392 23.17 7.38 -33.15
CA GLY A 392 23.88 7.17 -34.42
C GLY A 392 24.49 5.78 -34.63
N ASN A 393 24.22 4.79 -33.77
CA ASN A 393 24.87 3.48 -33.79
C ASN A 393 24.09 2.40 -34.57
N ILE A 394 22.87 2.69 -35.02
CA ILE A 394 22.04 1.76 -35.79
C ILE A 394 21.60 2.45 -37.08
N HIS A 395 21.69 1.74 -38.20
CA HIS A 395 21.25 2.26 -39.50
C HIS A 395 19.73 2.42 -39.54
N ASP A 396 19.26 3.50 -40.18
CA ASP A 396 17.84 3.83 -40.30
C ASP A 396 16.97 2.67 -40.82
N ASP A 397 17.50 1.84 -41.72
CA ASP A 397 16.82 0.66 -42.26
C ASP A 397 16.58 -0.43 -41.20
N GLN A 398 17.50 -0.58 -40.24
CA GLN A 398 17.35 -1.52 -39.13
C GLN A 398 16.33 -1.01 -38.12
N ILE A 399 16.29 0.31 -37.86
CA ILE A 399 15.28 0.91 -36.98
C ILE A 399 13.89 0.81 -37.61
N ALA A 400 13.79 1.04 -38.92
CA ALA A 400 12.56 0.82 -39.69
C ALA A 400 12.08 -0.64 -39.58
N THR A 401 12.99 -1.60 -39.73
CA THR A 401 12.68 -3.03 -39.60
C THR A 401 12.19 -3.37 -38.18
N ILE A 402 12.80 -2.77 -37.14
CA ILE A 402 12.37 -2.96 -35.75
C ILE A 402 10.97 -2.37 -35.52
N ALA A 403 10.69 -1.18 -36.09
CA ALA A 403 9.37 -0.56 -36.00
C ALA A 403 8.30 -1.43 -36.70
N ASP A 404 8.60 -1.93 -37.90
CA ASP A 404 7.72 -2.81 -38.68
C ASP A 404 7.43 -4.13 -37.95
N HIS A 405 8.47 -4.74 -37.37
CA HIS A 405 8.31 -5.96 -36.56
C HIS A 405 7.51 -5.68 -35.29
N THR A 406 7.75 -4.55 -34.63
CA THR A 406 7.04 -4.18 -33.40
C THR A 406 5.56 -3.96 -33.69
N ILE A 407 5.20 -3.24 -34.76
CA ILE A 407 3.78 -3.09 -35.14
C ILE A 407 3.17 -4.45 -35.48
N GLY A 408 3.84 -5.26 -36.31
CA GLY A 408 3.33 -6.57 -36.68
C GLY A 408 3.15 -7.57 -35.53
N GLU A 409 3.85 -7.37 -34.40
CA GLU A 409 3.67 -8.18 -33.19
C GLU A 409 2.54 -7.69 -32.27
N LEU A 410 2.17 -6.42 -32.37
CA LEU A 410 1.25 -5.74 -31.43
C LEU A 410 -0.12 -5.49 -32.03
N ASP A 411 -0.17 -5.29 -33.34
CA ASP A 411 -1.37 -5.06 -34.13
C ASP A 411 -2.18 -6.35 -34.25
N ASN A 412 -3.32 -6.40 -33.54
CA ASN A 412 -4.23 -7.54 -33.51
C ASN A 412 -5.37 -7.40 -34.53
N ASP A 413 -5.71 -6.17 -34.93
CA ASP A 413 -6.83 -5.89 -35.83
C ASP A 413 -6.41 -5.64 -37.29
N GLY A 414 -5.11 -5.55 -37.55
CA GLY A 414 -4.48 -5.37 -38.86
C GLY A 414 -4.51 -3.94 -39.38
N ASP A 415 -4.76 -2.93 -38.53
CA ASP A 415 -4.88 -1.53 -38.92
C ASP A 415 -3.53 -0.80 -39.09
N LYS A 416 -2.41 -1.51 -38.86
CA LYS A 416 -1.02 -1.02 -38.94
C LYS A 416 -0.69 0.10 -37.96
N SER A 417 -1.49 0.25 -36.92
CA SER A 417 -1.29 1.17 -35.81
C SER A 417 -1.36 0.37 -34.51
N ILE A 418 -0.99 1.00 -33.39
CA ILE A 418 -1.12 0.37 -32.08
C ILE A 418 -2.11 1.20 -31.29
N THR A 419 -3.28 0.64 -31.02
CA THR A 419 -4.30 1.24 -30.16
C THR A 419 -3.90 1.20 -28.68
N PHE A 420 -4.54 2.00 -27.84
CA PHE A 420 -4.29 1.97 -26.39
C PHE A 420 -4.60 0.59 -25.78
N GLU A 421 -5.63 -0.11 -26.26
CA GLU A 421 -5.96 -1.46 -25.82
C GLU A 421 -4.83 -2.46 -26.14
N GLU A 422 -4.33 -2.49 -27.38
CA GLU A 422 -3.23 -3.37 -27.82
C GLU A 422 -1.93 -3.06 -27.07
N PHE A 423 -1.67 -1.78 -26.82
CA PHE A 423 -0.56 -1.31 -26.01
C PHE A 423 -0.65 -1.85 -24.57
N CYS A 424 -1.84 -1.81 -23.97
CA CYS A 424 -2.10 -2.32 -22.63
C CYS A 424 -1.95 -3.85 -22.54
N GLU A 425 -2.48 -4.59 -23.52
CA GLU A 425 -2.39 -6.05 -23.58
C GLU A 425 -0.94 -6.54 -23.66
N THR A 426 -0.14 -5.88 -24.49
CA THR A 426 1.27 -6.21 -24.64
C THR A 426 2.05 -5.95 -23.37
N LEU A 427 1.81 -4.78 -22.77
CA LEU A 427 2.46 -4.41 -21.51
C LEU A 427 1.86 -5.15 -20.31
N ALA A 428 0.76 -5.91 -20.43
CA ALA A 428 0.14 -6.66 -19.34
C ALA A 428 1.11 -7.65 -18.66
N ARG A 429 2.06 -8.21 -19.44
CA ARG A 429 3.11 -9.10 -18.91
C ARG A 429 4.24 -8.35 -18.20
N ILE A 430 4.29 -7.03 -18.33
CA ILE A 430 5.28 -6.16 -17.71
C ILE A 430 4.64 -5.45 -16.52
N ASP A 431 5.32 -5.50 -15.36
CA ASP A 431 4.94 -4.70 -14.19
C ASP A 431 5.30 -3.22 -14.42
N ALA A 432 4.46 -2.54 -15.21
CA ALA A 432 4.57 -1.12 -15.51
C ALA A 432 4.45 -0.27 -14.24
N ASP A 433 3.72 -0.75 -13.22
CA ASP A 433 3.67 -0.08 -11.93
C ASP A 433 5.04 -0.11 -11.26
N ASP A 434 5.65 -1.27 -11.03
CA ASP A 434 6.95 -1.35 -10.36
C ASP A 434 8.05 -0.58 -11.12
N LYS A 435 7.97 -0.58 -12.46
CA LYS A 435 8.92 0.13 -13.30
C LYS A 435 8.71 1.65 -13.27
N MET A 436 7.51 2.16 -13.50
CA MET A 436 7.25 3.60 -13.63
C MET A 436 7.11 4.33 -12.28
N SER A 437 7.46 3.67 -11.18
CA SER A 437 7.24 4.19 -9.84
C SER A 437 8.51 4.69 -9.17
N MET A 438 8.47 5.96 -8.79
CA MET A 438 9.50 6.62 -8.01
C MET A 438 9.48 6.16 -6.55
N LYS A 439 10.64 5.73 -6.06
CA LYS A 439 10.89 5.51 -4.64
C LYS A 439 11.32 6.85 -4.02
N PHE A 440 10.38 7.57 -3.42
CA PHE A 440 10.72 8.67 -2.51
C PHE A 440 11.41 8.05 -1.29
N LEU A 441 12.73 8.25 -1.15
CA LEU A 441 13.42 7.88 0.09
C LEU A 441 12.91 8.77 1.24
N SER A 442 12.23 8.13 2.19
CA SER A 442 11.94 8.70 3.51
C SER A 442 13.17 8.65 4.41
#